data_AF-A0A930LBJ5-F1
#
_entry.id   AF-A0A930LBJ5-F1
#
_cell.length_a   1.000
_cell.length_b   1.000
_cell.length_c   1.000
_cell.angle_alpha   90.00
_cell.angle_beta   90.00
_cell.angle_gamma   90.00
#
_symmetry.space_group_name_H-M   'P 1'
#
loop_
_entity.id
_entity.type
_entity.pdbx_description
1 polymer ?
#
loop_
_entity_poly.entity_id
_entity_poly.type
_entity_poly.pdbx_seq_one_letter_code
_entity_poly.pdbx_strand_id
1 'polypeptide(L)'
;MTATQHQRITALHERRQALQQRARTIRATTGTPYSSEVHLLLGQSYLDPASWQELTASSGVRAAVRRAQFVRRYRHLLARLEAAIERYEQHGAAQNSPGAERMP
;
A
#
# COMPACT_ATOMS: atom_id res chain seq x y z
N MET A 1 -10.66 15.28 18.92
CA MET A 1 -9.91 14.23 19.67
C MET A 1 -8.76 13.77 18.79
N THR A 2 -7.51 14.02 19.19
CA THR A 2 -6.32 13.69 18.38
C THR A 2 -6.00 12.21 18.57
N ALA A 3 -6.08 11.40 17.50
CA ALA A 3 -5.69 9.99 17.58
C ALA A 3 -4.26 9.87 18.15
N THR A 4 -4.06 8.96 19.09
CA THR A 4 -2.74 8.69 19.68
C THR A 4 -1.77 8.26 18.59
N GLN A 5 -0.47 8.50 18.78
CA GLN A 5 0.53 8.10 17.77
C GLN A 5 0.46 6.60 17.44
N HIS A 6 0.09 5.78 18.43
CA HIS A 6 -0.14 4.34 18.26
C HIS A 6 -1.30 4.07 17.30
N GLN A 7 -2.45 4.73 17.49
CA GLN A 7 -3.61 4.60 16.60
C GLN A 7 -3.28 4.99 15.15
N ARG A 8 -2.46 6.05 14.96
CA ARG A 8 -2.02 6.45 13.62
C ARG A 8 -1.16 5.39 12.94
N ILE A 9 -0.28 4.75 13.71
CA ILE A 9 0.57 3.65 13.23
C ILE A 9 -0.29 2.44 12.85
N THR A 10 -1.22 2.03 13.70
CA THR A 10 -2.16 0.93 13.44
C THR A 10 -2.98 1.18 12.17
N ALA A 11 -3.56 2.39 12.02
CA ALA A 11 -4.36 2.74 10.86
C ALA A 11 -3.57 2.66 9.54
N LEU A 12 -2.27 3.00 9.57
CA LEU A 12 -1.41 2.85 8.39
C LEU A 12 -1.12 1.38 8.06
N HIS A 13 -0.97 0.55 9.08
CA HIS A 13 -0.79 -0.89 8.90
C HIS A 13 -2.05 -1.54 8.28
N GLU A 14 -3.23 -1.23 8.82
CA GLU A 14 -4.52 -1.70 8.29
C GLU A 14 -4.74 -1.25 6.85
N ARG A 15 -4.47 0.03 6.54
CA ARG A 15 -4.58 0.55 5.17
C ARG A 15 -3.66 -0.18 4.20
N ARG A 16 -2.45 -0.54 4.63
CA ARG A 16 -1.55 -1.36 3.82
C ARG A 16 -2.14 -2.73 3.52
N GLN A 17 -2.67 -3.42 4.54
CA GLN A 17 -3.28 -4.74 4.36
C GLN A 17 -4.49 -4.68 3.42
N ALA A 18 -5.32 -3.64 3.54
CA ALA A 18 -6.44 -3.42 2.63
C ALA A 18 -5.98 -3.24 1.18
N LEU A 19 -4.92 -2.45 0.93
CA LEU A 19 -4.34 -2.28 -0.41
C LEU A 19 -3.74 -3.58 -0.96
N GLN A 20 -3.04 -4.35 -0.13
CA GLN A 20 -2.53 -5.67 -0.51
C GLN A 20 -3.65 -6.63 -0.92
N GLN A 21 -4.73 -6.65 -0.15
CA GLN A 21 -5.89 -7.47 -0.44
C GLN A 21 -6.58 -7.01 -1.73
N ARG A 22 -6.76 -5.70 -1.94
CA ARG A 22 -7.34 -5.15 -3.18
C ARG A 22 -6.52 -5.53 -4.41
N ALA A 23 -5.19 -5.37 -4.37
CA ALA A 23 -4.32 -5.79 -5.46
C ALA A 23 -4.46 -7.28 -5.77
N ARG A 24 -4.47 -8.14 -4.74
CA ARG A 24 -4.69 -9.59 -4.90
C ARG A 24 -6.03 -9.91 -5.54
N THR A 25 -7.10 -9.25 -5.10
CA THR A 25 -8.44 -9.40 -5.69
C THR A 25 -8.42 -9.03 -7.17
N ILE A 26 -7.88 -7.85 -7.53
CA ILE A 26 -7.80 -7.42 -8.94
C ILE A 26 -7.02 -8.42 -9.79
N ARG A 27 -5.89 -8.91 -9.29
CA ARG A 27 -5.12 -9.96 -9.99
C ARG A 27 -5.92 -11.24 -10.17
N ALA A 28 -6.64 -11.68 -9.13
CA ALA A 28 -7.47 -12.88 -9.20
C ALA A 28 -8.64 -12.71 -10.18
N THR A 29 -9.23 -11.52 -10.28
CA THR A 29 -10.37 -11.26 -11.17
C THR A 29 -9.97 -10.98 -12.61
N THR A 30 -8.87 -10.26 -12.84
CA THR A 30 -8.42 -9.89 -14.19
C THR A 30 -7.49 -10.93 -14.83
N GLY A 31 -6.91 -11.84 -14.03
CA GLY A 31 -5.89 -12.78 -14.48
C GLY A 31 -4.54 -12.14 -14.85
N THR A 32 -4.42 -10.81 -14.75
CA THR A 32 -3.21 -10.09 -15.14
C THR A 32 -2.13 -10.16 -14.06
N PRO A 33 -0.84 -10.28 -14.40
CA PRO A 33 0.22 -10.16 -13.42
C PRO A 33 0.30 -8.73 -12.89
N TYR A 34 0.83 -8.56 -11.67
CA TYR A 34 1.05 -7.21 -11.13
C TYR A 34 1.93 -6.39 -12.07
N SER A 35 1.59 -5.10 -12.23
CA SER A 35 2.51 -4.15 -12.86
C SER A 35 3.82 -4.08 -12.08
N SER A 36 4.92 -3.75 -12.76
CA SER A 36 6.24 -3.61 -12.11
C SER A 36 6.20 -2.64 -10.94
N GLU A 37 5.44 -1.54 -11.04
CA GLU A 37 5.28 -0.58 -9.95
C GLU A 37 4.55 -1.19 -8.74
N VAL A 38 3.43 -1.91 -8.95
CA VAL A 38 2.71 -2.60 -7.85
C VAL A 38 3.60 -3.68 -7.24
N HIS A 39 4.31 -4.46 -8.05
CA HIS A 39 5.20 -5.51 -7.58
C HIS A 39 6.34 -4.95 -6.71
N LEU A 40 6.99 -3.88 -7.15
CA LEU A 40 8.07 -3.21 -6.41
C LEU A 40 7.56 -2.58 -5.10
N LEU A 41 6.41 -1.91 -5.13
CA LEU A 41 5.85 -1.28 -3.93
C LEU A 41 5.35 -2.30 -2.91
N LEU A 42 4.86 -3.46 -3.36
CA LEU A 42 4.49 -4.57 -2.48
C LEU A 42 5.71 -5.30 -1.89
N GLY A 43 6.81 -5.39 -2.66
CA GLY A 43 8.05 -6.08 -2.28
C GLY A 43 9.05 -5.25 -1.45
N GLN A 44 8.80 -3.96 -1.24
CA GLN A 44 9.70 -3.11 -0.44
C GLN A 44 9.70 -3.51 1.06
N SER A 45 10.76 -4.19 1.51
CA SER A 45 10.93 -4.66 2.90
C SER A 45 11.02 -3.58 3.98
N TYR A 46 11.14 -2.28 3.65
CA TYR A 46 11.02 -1.20 4.66
C TYR A 46 9.60 -1.04 5.25
N LEU A 47 8.70 -1.90 4.78
CA LEU A 47 7.37 -2.15 5.29
C LEU A 47 7.34 -3.29 6.34
N ASP A 48 8.48 -3.78 6.84
CA ASP A 48 8.53 -4.96 7.70
C ASP A 48 7.78 -4.75 9.03
N PRO A 49 6.87 -5.67 9.44
CA PRO A 49 6.27 -5.70 10.78
C PRO A 49 7.26 -5.46 11.93
N ALA A 50 8.50 -5.93 11.79
CA ALA A 50 9.56 -5.70 12.78
C ALA A 50 9.90 -4.21 12.96
N SER A 51 9.91 -3.43 11.87
CA SER A 51 10.12 -1.97 11.92
C SER A 51 8.99 -1.27 12.68
N TRP A 52 7.77 -1.79 12.59
CA TRP A 52 6.62 -1.27 13.32
C TRP A 52 6.66 -1.59 14.80
N GLN A 53 7.02 -2.82 15.16
CA GLN A 53 7.19 -3.23 16.55
C GLN A 53 8.31 -2.46 17.24
N GLU A 54 9.44 -2.24 16.55
CA GLU A 54 10.55 -1.45 17.11
C GLU A 54 10.13 0.00 17.34
N LEU A 55 9.37 0.57 16.40
CA LEU A 55 8.82 1.92 16.55
C LEU A 55 7.82 2.00 17.70
N THR A 56 6.91 1.04 17.88
CA THR A 56 5.91 1.06 18.96
C THR A 56 6.49 0.72 20.34
N ALA A 57 7.56 -0.08 20.42
CA ALA A 57 8.25 -0.42 21.66
C ALA A 57 9.18 0.70 22.16
N SER A 58 9.72 1.54 21.27
CA SER A 58 10.66 2.61 21.64
C SER A 58 10.00 3.77 22.40
N SER A 59 10.52 4.18 23.56
CA SER A 59 10.02 5.34 24.33
C SER A 59 10.95 6.56 24.28
N GLY A 60 10.45 7.74 24.69
CA GLY A 60 11.22 8.99 24.77
C GLY A 60 11.15 9.91 23.54
N VAL A 61 11.73 11.11 23.66
CA VAL A 61 11.61 12.20 22.67
C VAL A 61 12.18 11.83 21.31
N ARG A 62 13.36 11.19 21.27
CA ARG A 62 13.97 10.71 20.01
C ARG A 62 13.09 9.68 19.31
N ALA A 63 12.45 8.78 20.06
CA ALA A 63 11.52 7.80 19.51
C ALA A 63 10.27 8.47 18.92
N ALA A 64 9.72 9.50 19.58
CA ALA A 64 8.59 10.28 19.07
C ALA A 64 8.90 10.97 17.73
N VAL A 65 10.11 11.55 17.59
CA VAL A 65 10.55 12.16 16.33
C VAL A 65 10.70 11.12 15.22
N ARG A 66 11.34 9.98 15.51
CA ARG A 66 11.47 8.87 14.55
C ARG A 66 10.10 8.35 14.08
N ARG A 67 9.16 8.15 15.01
CA ARG A 67 7.76 7.78 14.69
C ARG A 67 7.09 8.80 13.78
N ALA A 68 7.18 10.08 14.08
CA ALA A 68 6.55 11.13 13.27
C ALA A 68 7.12 11.17 11.84
N GLN A 69 8.45 11.07 11.69
CA GLN A 69 9.10 11.01 10.38
C GLN A 69 8.74 9.74 9.61
N PHE A 70 8.64 8.60 10.30
CA PHE A 70 8.22 7.34 9.72
C PHE A 70 6.78 7.44 9.19
N VAL A 71 5.83 7.86 10.02
CA VAL A 71 4.42 8.06 9.65
C VAL A 71 4.29 8.97 8.43
N ARG A 72 5.06 10.06 8.37
CA ARG A 72 5.02 10.99 7.24
C ARG A 72 5.48 10.34 5.94
N ARG A 73 6.65 9.69 5.95
CA ARG A 73 7.18 8.99 4.76
C ARG A 73 6.27 7.85 4.33
N TYR A 74 5.76 7.09 5.29
CA TYR A 74 4.92 5.93 5.06
C TYR A 74 3.57 6.30 4.41
N ARG A 75 2.95 7.41 4.85
CA ARG A 75 1.73 7.93 4.23
C ARG A 75 1.89 8.21 2.73
N HIS A 76 3.01 8.81 2.32
CA HIS A 76 3.27 9.08 0.91
C HIS A 76 3.46 7.78 0.12
N LEU A 77 4.13 6.77 0.70
CA LEU A 77 4.32 5.48 0.05
C LEU A 77 2.99 4.74 -0.13
N LEU A 78 2.12 4.74 0.88
CA LEU A 78 0.77 4.16 0.75
C LEU A 78 -0.06 4.87 -0.31
N ALA A 79 -0.03 6.21 -0.35
CA ALA A 79 -0.75 6.96 -1.38
C ALA A 79 -0.24 6.61 -2.79
N ARG A 80 1.07 6.39 -2.95
CA ARG A 80 1.65 5.94 -4.22
C ARG A 80 1.22 4.51 -4.56
N LEU A 81 1.20 3.60 -3.59
CA LEU A 81 0.72 2.23 -3.79
C LEU A 81 -0.76 2.21 -4.18
N GLU A 82 -1.59 3.00 -3.53
CA GLU A 82 -3.00 3.14 -3.86
C GLU A 82 -3.20 3.64 -5.29
N ALA A 83 -2.50 4.71 -5.69
CA ALA A 83 -2.55 5.23 -7.05
C ALA A 83 -2.03 4.20 -8.08
N ALA A 84 -1.00 3.42 -7.75
CA ALA A 84 -0.49 2.37 -8.62
C ALA A 84 -1.50 1.22 -8.78
N ILE A 85 -2.20 0.84 -7.71
CA ILE A 85 -3.26 -0.16 -7.74
C ILE A 85 -4.46 0.33 -8.55
N GLU A 86 -4.87 1.59 -8.40
CA GLU A 86 -5.96 2.18 -9.20
C GLU A 86 -5.62 2.16 -10.70
N ARG A 87 -4.40 2.55 -11.08
CA ARG A 87 -3.95 2.45 -12.47
C ARG A 87 -3.95 1.00 -12.95
N TYR A 88 -3.45 0.08 -12.13
CA TYR A 88 -3.44 -1.34 -12.46
C TYR A 88 -4.86 -1.90 -12.68
N GLU A 89 -5.81 -1.51 -11.83
CA GLU A 89 -7.22 -1.86 -11.96
C GLU A 89 -7.83 -1.33 -13.27
N GLN A 90 -7.58 -0.07 -13.61
CA GLN A 90 -8.05 0.55 -14.85
C GLN A 90 -7.48 -0.16 -16.10
N HIS A 91 -6.20 -0.50 -16.09
CA HIS A 91 -5.58 -1.24 -17.20
C HIS A 91 -6.15 -2.66 -17.32
N GLY A 92 -6.36 -3.35 -16.20
CA GLY A 92 -7.00 -4.68 -16.19
C GLY A 92 -8.45 -4.64 -16.68
N ALA A 93 -9.21 -3.60 -16.33
CA ALA A 93 -10.58 -3.41 -16.82
C ALA A 93 -10.62 -3.08 -18.33
N ALA A 94 -9.69 -2.28 -18.84
CA ALA A 94 -9.58 -1.99 -20.27
C ALA A 94 -9.23 -3.26 -21.09
N GLN A 95 -8.36 -4.12 -20.57
CA GLN A 95 -8.00 -5.39 -21.23
C GLN A 95 -9.12 -6.42 -21.20
N ASN A 96 -9.94 -6.45 -20.15
CA ASN A 96 -11.09 -7.34 -20.03
C ASN A 96 -12.39 -6.76 -20.63
N SER A 97 -12.33 -5.59 -21.27
CA SER A 97 -13.50 -5.00 -21.92
C SER A 97 -13.80 -5.72 -23.24
N PRO A 98 -15.02 -6.27 -23.43
CA PRO A 98 -15.38 -7.13 -24.58
C PRO A 98 -15.46 -6.40 -25.95
N GLY A 99 -14.89 -5.20 -26.08
CA GLY A 99 -14.80 -4.42 -27.31
C GLY A 99 -13.39 -4.32 -27.91
N ALA A 100 -12.35 -4.86 -27.24
CA ALA A 100 -10.98 -4.84 -27.77
C ALA A 100 -10.75 -5.88 -28.88
N GLU A 101 -11.62 -6.88 -28.99
CA GLU A 101 -11.68 -7.81 -30.11
C GLU A 101 -12.79 -7.37 -31.07
N ARG A 102 -12.51 -6.45 -31.99
CA ARG A 102 -12.98 -6.44 -33.40
C ARG A 102 -12.45 -5.18 -34.08
N MET A 103 -11.52 -5.35 -35.02
CA MET A 103 -11.85 -5.27 -36.44
C MET A 103 -10.62 -5.67 -37.30
N PRO A 104 -10.87 -6.25 -38.48
CA PRO A 104 -9.85 -6.85 -39.36
C PRO A 104 -8.95 -5.84 -40.06
#